data_AF-A0A8T1XEF9-F1
#
_entry.id   AF-A0A8T1XEF9-F1
#
_cell.length_a   1.000
_cell.length_b   1.000
_cell.length_c   1.000
_cell.angle_alpha   90.00
_cell.angle_beta   90.00
_cell.angle_gamma   90.00
#
_symmetry.space_group_name_H-M   'P 1'
#
loop_
_entity.id
_entity.type
_entity.pdbx_description
1 polymer ?
#
loop_
_entity_poly.entity_id
_entity_poly.type
_entity_poly.pdbx_seq_one_letter_code
_entity_poly.pdbx_strand_id
1 'polypeptide(L)'
;MEIAIRTGRRHANDEQFAQAVEVWKEALGAAYSQQDFASLFVLSKNVGEVCRRLASQSKEPLSLLQEALEHFDYALGVINECSLRNVLGSYKALYCSVRRVEMERGRVMKQIREIQDGEAHLQKEKGAIECATCGIGSGEMVLDENDGCYYCRTCYEEYYAAERETEDELPCKDRIESWQKTEGPDNSGDDEETMRTTYQEHRANCSNESAMEELAAALFDSKESPPFSTQARILSDGWCKDGLLQ
;
A
#
# COMPACT_ATOMS: atom_id res chain seq x y z
N MET A 1 5.26 -26.12 22.88
CA MET A 1 6.10 -25.15 22.15
C MET A 1 6.76 -25.75 20.89
N GLU A 2 7.59 -26.78 21.02
CA GLU A 2 8.31 -27.41 19.90
C GLU A 2 7.39 -27.89 18.75
N ILE A 3 6.23 -28.47 19.08
CA ILE A 3 5.23 -28.93 18.10
C ILE A 3 4.69 -27.77 17.26
N ALA A 4 4.40 -26.62 17.87
CA ALA A 4 3.88 -25.45 17.17
C ALA A 4 4.95 -24.85 16.24
N ILE A 5 6.20 -24.74 16.70
CA ILE A 5 7.32 -24.27 15.86
C ILE A 5 7.46 -25.16 14.62
N ARG A 6 7.48 -26.49 14.80
CA ARG A 6 7.59 -27.44 13.66
C ARG A 6 6.39 -27.37 12.73
N THR A 7 5.18 -27.27 13.27
CA THR A 7 3.95 -27.25 12.48
C THR A 7 3.85 -25.98 11.65
N GLY A 8 4.09 -24.80 12.24
CA GLY A 8 4.14 -23.57 11.47
C GLY A 8 5.26 -23.55 10.43
N ARG A 9 6.41 -24.20 10.69
CA ARG A 9 7.49 -24.33 9.68
C ARG A 9 7.08 -25.21 8.51
N ARG A 10 6.29 -26.26 8.73
CA ARG A 10 5.72 -27.06 7.64
C ARG A 10 4.78 -26.20 6.80
N HIS A 11 3.80 -25.53 7.42
CA HIS A 11 2.93 -24.61 6.70
C HIS A 11 3.70 -23.54 5.91
N ALA A 12 4.70 -22.91 6.50
CA ALA A 12 5.52 -21.90 5.81
C ALA A 12 6.35 -22.47 4.65
N ASN A 13 6.79 -23.73 4.73
CA ASN A 13 7.48 -24.41 3.63
C ASN A 13 6.52 -24.80 2.51
N ASP A 14 5.27 -25.11 2.85
CA ASP A 14 4.19 -25.43 1.92
C ASP A 14 3.48 -24.17 1.39
N GLU A 15 4.08 -22.98 1.60
CA GLU A 15 3.55 -21.65 1.21
C GLU A 15 2.19 -21.30 1.83
N GLN A 16 1.76 -22.05 2.84
CA GLN A 16 0.57 -21.81 3.65
C GLN A 16 0.89 -20.78 4.75
N PHE A 17 1.22 -19.56 4.32
CA PHE A 17 1.74 -18.52 5.21
C PHE A 17 0.74 -18.06 6.27
N ALA A 18 -0.55 -17.92 5.93
CA ALA A 18 -1.58 -17.54 6.88
C ALA A 18 -1.69 -18.56 8.02
N GLN A 19 -1.75 -19.85 7.69
CA GLN A 19 -1.80 -20.93 8.67
C GLN A 19 -0.53 -20.98 9.53
N ALA A 20 0.65 -20.70 8.96
CA ALA A 20 1.88 -20.60 9.72
C ALA A 20 1.85 -19.47 10.77
N VAL A 21 1.34 -18.29 10.38
CA VAL A 21 1.19 -17.14 11.27
C VAL A 21 0.25 -17.45 12.42
N GLU A 22 -0.93 -18.02 12.14
CA GLU A 22 -1.91 -18.39 13.17
C GLU A 22 -1.30 -19.32 14.23
N VAL A 23 -0.68 -20.42 13.80
CA VAL A 23 -0.05 -21.39 14.71
C VAL A 23 1.04 -20.75 15.57
N TRP A 24 1.84 -19.84 15.01
CA TRP A 24 2.91 -19.20 15.78
C TRP A 24 2.42 -18.06 16.67
N LYS A 25 1.40 -17.30 16.28
CA LYS A 25 0.79 -16.27 17.12
C LYS A 25 0.09 -16.85 18.34
N GLU A 26 -0.65 -17.95 18.16
CA GLU A 26 -1.22 -18.70 19.30
C GLU A 26 -0.11 -19.18 20.25
N ALA A 27 0.97 -19.74 19.69
CA ALA A 27 2.11 -20.20 20.48
C ALA A 27 2.88 -19.05 21.17
N LEU A 28 2.89 -17.84 20.61
CA LEU A 28 3.52 -16.66 21.21
C LEU A 28 2.86 -16.28 22.52
N GLY A 29 1.53 -16.31 22.60
CA GLY A 29 0.79 -16.04 23.85
C GLY A 29 1.16 -17.03 24.96
N ALA A 30 1.29 -18.31 24.61
CA ALA A 30 1.75 -19.34 25.54
C ALA A 30 3.21 -19.15 25.97
N ALA A 31 4.10 -18.78 25.04
CA ALA A 31 5.51 -18.52 25.31
C ALA A 31 5.69 -17.32 26.26
N TYR A 32 4.91 -16.26 26.04
CA TYR A 32 4.92 -15.06 26.86
C TYR A 32 4.48 -15.36 28.30
N SER A 33 3.38 -16.10 28.45
CA SER A 33 2.85 -16.49 29.77
C SER A 33 3.85 -17.33 30.57
N GLN A 34 4.68 -18.12 29.89
CA GLN A 34 5.69 -18.98 30.51
C GLN A 34 7.06 -18.30 30.65
N GLN A 35 7.20 -17.05 30.16
CA GLN A 35 8.49 -16.35 30.07
C GLN A 35 9.55 -17.19 29.34
N ASP A 36 9.14 -17.97 28.33
CA ASP A 36 10.03 -18.76 27.49
C ASP A 36 10.66 -17.87 26.41
N PHE A 37 11.70 -17.14 26.80
CA PHE A 37 12.41 -16.19 25.93
C PHE A 37 13.00 -16.84 24.66
N ALA A 38 13.45 -18.09 24.74
CA ALA A 38 13.98 -18.78 23.57
C ALA A 38 12.88 -18.97 22.51
N SER A 39 11.69 -19.37 22.95
CA SER A 39 10.55 -19.54 22.07
C SER A 39 9.97 -18.21 21.61
N LEU A 40 9.92 -17.19 22.46
CA LEU A 40 9.52 -15.83 22.08
C LEU A 40 10.40 -15.29 20.95
N PHE A 41 11.73 -15.45 21.06
CA PHE A 41 12.65 -15.05 20.00
C PHE A 41 12.40 -15.80 18.69
N VAL A 42 12.30 -17.13 18.75
CA VAL A 42 12.15 -17.98 17.55
C VAL A 42 10.81 -17.73 16.86
N LEU A 43 9.71 -17.68 17.62
CA LEU A 43 8.39 -17.48 17.07
C LEU A 43 8.25 -16.09 16.45
N SER A 44 8.67 -15.03 17.17
CA SER A 44 8.57 -13.66 16.67
C SER A 44 9.38 -13.48 15.39
N LYS A 45 10.61 -14.00 15.35
CA LYS A 45 11.40 -14.03 14.11
C LYS A 45 10.64 -14.70 12.96
N ASN A 46 10.07 -15.89 13.20
CA ASN A 46 9.43 -16.65 12.13
C ASN A 46 8.16 -15.95 11.62
N VAL A 47 7.36 -15.37 12.52
CA VAL A 47 6.19 -14.56 12.15
C VAL A 47 6.64 -13.36 11.30
N GLY A 48 7.65 -12.61 11.74
CA GLY A 48 8.17 -11.48 10.96
C GLY A 48 8.67 -11.89 9.56
N GLU A 49 9.38 -13.01 9.44
CA GLU A 49 9.82 -13.53 8.13
C GLU A 49 8.63 -13.89 7.22
N VAL A 50 7.56 -14.47 7.77
CA VAL A 50 6.36 -14.84 6.99
C VAL A 50 5.51 -13.62 6.65
N CYS A 51 5.30 -12.67 7.55
CA CYS A 51 4.59 -11.43 7.26
C CYS A 51 5.26 -10.66 6.11
N ARG A 52 6.61 -10.62 6.07
CA ARG A 52 7.34 -10.05 4.92
C ARG A 52 7.09 -10.81 3.60
N ARG A 53 6.98 -12.14 3.64
CA ARG A 53 6.65 -12.94 2.45
C ARG A 53 5.22 -12.68 1.98
N LEU A 54 4.26 -12.66 2.91
CA LEU A 54 2.86 -12.29 2.63
C LEU A 54 2.76 -10.89 2.02
N ALA A 55 3.52 -9.92 2.55
CA ALA A 55 3.54 -8.56 1.99
C ALA A 55 3.96 -8.55 0.51
N SER A 56 4.84 -9.46 0.10
CA SER A 56 5.30 -9.55 -1.30
C SER A 56 4.22 -10.07 -2.25
N GLN A 57 3.14 -10.65 -1.72
CA GLN A 57 2.02 -11.23 -2.47
C GLN A 57 0.70 -10.45 -2.26
N SER A 58 0.71 -9.46 -1.35
CA SER A 58 -0.49 -8.73 -0.94
C SER A 58 -0.72 -7.48 -1.77
N LYS A 59 -1.99 -7.09 -1.92
CA LYS A 59 -2.39 -5.77 -2.43
C LYS A 59 -2.13 -4.65 -1.43
N GLU A 60 -2.08 -4.99 -0.14
CA GLU A 60 -1.79 -4.09 0.97
C GLU A 60 -0.48 -4.51 1.66
N PRO A 61 0.68 -4.25 1.03
CA PRO A 61 1.97 -4.69 1.56
C PRO A 61 2.38 -3.94 2.84
N LEU A 62 1.92 -2.70 3.03
CA LEU A 62 2.39 -1.82 4.10
C LEU A 62 2.03 -2.36 5.50
N SER A 63 0.79 -2.80 5.70
CA SER A 63 0.31 -3.33 6.99
C SER A 63 1.10 -4.58 7.39
N LEU A 64 1.30 -5.50 6.45
CA LEU A 64 2.08 -6.73 6.65
C LEU A 64 3.57 -6.46 6.90
N LEU A 65 4.15 -5.44 6.25
CA LEU A 65 5.53 -5.02 6.51
C LEU A 65 5.67 -4.36 7.88
N GLN A 66 4.70 -3.56 8.32
CA GLN A 66 4.68 -2.99 9.66
C GLN A 66 4.61 -4.10 10.73
N GLU A 67 3.71 -5.06 10.54
CA GLU A 67 3.62 -6.22 11.42
C GLU A 67 4.93 -7.03 11.44
N ALA A 68 5.56 -7.23 10.27
CA ALA A 68 6.87 -7.88 10.20
C ALA A 68 7.93 -7.13 11.01
N LEU A 69 7.92 -5.79 10.93
CA LEU A 69 8.85 -4.93 11.66
C LEU A 69 8.65 -5.06 13.17
N GLU A 70 7.41 -5.01 13.65
CA GLU A 70 7.06 -5.16 15.07
C GLU A 70 7.59 -6.49 15.64
N HIS A 71 7.41 -7.59 14.89
CA HIS A 71 7.89 -8.89 15.32
C HIS A 71 9.42 -9.02 15.31
N PHE A 72 10.11 -8.40 14.36
CA PHE A 72 11.58 -8.33 14.39
C PHE A 72 12.10 -7.48 15.54
N ASP A 73 11.46 -6.34 15.81
CA ASP A 73 11.79 -5.49 16.96
C ASP A 73 11.58 -6.25 18.27
N TYR A 74 10.47 -6.97 18.41
CA TYR A 74 10.19 -7.80 19.58
C TYR A 74 11.26 -8.91 19.76
N ALA A 75 11.62 -9.62 18.68
CA ALA A 75 12.67 -10.62 18.74
C ALA A 75 14.02 -10.02 19.20
N LEU A 76 14.40 -8.85 18.69
CA LEU A 76 15.63 -8.17 19.13
C LEU A 76 15.52 -7.64 20.57
N GLY A 77 14.32 -7.24 21.01
CA GLY A 77 14.02 -6.86 22.38
C GLY A 77 14.32 -8.00 23.36
N VAL A 78 13.87 -9.22 23.05
CA VAL A 78 14.15 -10.43 23.86
C VAL A 78 15.66 -10.67 24.03
N ILE A 79 16.45 -10.45 22.97
CA ILE A 79 17.92 -10.59 23.01
C ILE A 79 18.56 -9.55 23.95
N ASN A 80 18.02 -8.33 23.97
CA ASN A 80 18.47 -7.27 24.86
C ASN A 80 18.12 -7.58 26.32
N GLU A 81 16.87 -7.97 26.57
CA GLU A 81 16.35 -8.29 27.91
C GLU A 81 17.13 -9.43 28.55
N CYS A 82 17.41 -10.49 27.80
CA CYS A 82 18.22 -11.61 28.28
C CYS A 82 19.73 -11.29 28.36
N SER A 83 20.15 -10.04 28.09
CA SER A 83 21.57 -9.62 28.04
C SER A 83 22.45 -10.49 27.13
N LEU A 84 21.85 -11.12 26.11
CA LEU A 84 22.52 -12.13 25.30
C LEU A 84 23.54 -11.53 24.33
N ARG A 85 23.46 -10.22 24.04
CA ARG A 85 24.39 -9.52 23.13
C ARG A 85 25.85 -9.72 23.50
N ASN A 86 26.16 -9.74 24.80
CA ASN A 86 27.54 -9.84 25.29
C ASN A 86 28.12 -11.26 25.16
N VAL A 87 27.27 -12.27 24.98
CA VAL A 87 27.69 -13.69 24.90
C VAL A 87 27.47 -14.30 23.51
N LEU A 88 26.92 -13.55 22.55
CA LEU A 88 26.63 -14.05 21.19
C LEU A 88 27.87 -14.65 20.50
N GLY A 89 29.06 -14.08 20.75
CA GLY A 89 30.32 -14.56 20.17
C GLY A 89 30.62 -16.04 20.47
N SER A 90 30.10 -16.56 21.58
CA SER A 90 30.27 -17.96 21.99
C SER A 90 29.21 -18.90 21.40
N TYR A 91 28.09 -18.38 20.91
CA TYR A 91 26.96 -19.15 20.38
C TYR A 91 26.72 -18.84 18.91
N LYS A 92 27.51 -19.46 18.02
CA LYS A 92 27.51 -19.19 16.58
C LYS A 92 26.10 -19.25 15.95
N ALA A 93 25.29 -20.26 16.29
CA ALA A 93 23.95 -20.41 15.73
C ALA A 93 23.01 -19.26 16.15
N LEU A 94 23.05 -18.88 17.44
CA LEU A 94 22.28 -17.75 17.96
C LEU A 94 22.76 -16.44 17.32
N TYR A 95 24.07 -16.20 17.27
CA TYR A 95 24.66 -15.03 16.61
C TYR A 95 24.18 -14.89 15.15
N CYS A 96 24.29 -15.96 14.36
CA CYS A 96 23.83 -15.95 12.98
C CYS A 96 22.32 -15.67 12.87
N SER A 97 21.51 -16.20 13.80
CA SER A 97 20.08 -15.94 13.82
C SER A 97 19.76 -14.48 14.15
N VAL A 98 20.42 -13.90 15.16
CA VAL A 98 20.24 -12.48 15.52
C VAL A 98 20.67 -11.57 14.38
N ARG A 99 21.83 -11.82 13.76
CA ARG A 99 22.29 -11.07 12.58
C ARG A 99 21.31 -11.13 11.42
N ARG A 100 20.69 -12.29 11.19
CA ARG A 100 19.65 -12.43 10.17
C ARG A 100 18.42 -11.58 10.49
N VAL A 101 17.97 -11.55 11.75
CA VAL A 101 16.85 -10.68 12.17
C VAL A 101 17.20 -9.20 11.96
N GLU A 102 18.39 -8.75 12.37
CA GLU A 102 18.84 -7.37 12.15
C GLU A 102 18.85 -6.99 10.65
N MET A 103 19.30 -7.90 9.79
CA MET A 103 19.32 -7.70 8.34
C MET A 103 17.91 -7.64 7.75
N GLU A 104 17.03 -8.58 8.11
CA GLU A 104 15.65 -8.63 7.60
C GLU A 104 14.85 -7.42 8.06
N ARG A 105 15.02 -6.99 9.32
CA ARG A 105 14.48 -5.73 9.84
C ARG A 105 14.90 -4.53 8.98
N GLY A 106 16.19 -4.42 8.67
CA GLY A 106 16.71 -3.36 7.80
C GLY A 106 16.11 -3.39 6.39
N ARG A 107 15.88 -4.59 5.84
CA ARG A 107 15.18 -4.76 4.54
C ARG A 107 13.74 -4.29 4.62
N VAL A 108 12.98 -4.70 5.64
CA VAL A 108 11.59 -4.28 5.84
C VAL A 108 11.49 -2.75 5.98
N MET A 109 12.34 -2.13 6.79
CA MET A 109 12.36 -0.66 6.92
C MET A 109 12.69 0.07 5.61
N LYS A 110 13.50 -0.55 4.73
CA LYS A 110 13.78 0.00 3.41
C LYS A 110 12.55 -0.12 2.50
N GLN A 111 11.90 -1.27 2.49
CA GLN A 111 10.68 -1.51 1.70
C GLN A 111 9.53 -0.58 2.11
N ILE A 112 9.31 -0.39 3.42
CA ILE A 112 8.28 0.53 3.93
C ILE A 112 8.54 1.96 3.40
N ARG A 113 9.78 2.44 3.48
CA ARG A 113 10.14 3.77 2.97
C ARG A 113 9.96 3.89 1.47
N GLU A 114 10.39 2.89 0.71
CA GLU A 114 10.22 2.86 -0.75
C GLU A 114 8.74 2.94 -1.16
N ILE A 115 7.86 2.22 -0.45
CA ILE A 115 6.41 2.28 -0.70
C ILE A 115 5.87 3.67 -0.37
N GLN A 116 6.20 4.21 0.81
CA GLN A 116 5.72 5.53 1.26
C GLN A 116 6.22 6.67 0.36
N ASP A 117 7.49 6.62 -0.05
CA ASP A 117 8.08 7.61 -0.95
C ASP A 117 7.44 7.53 -2.35
N GLY A 118 7.14 6.31 -2.83
CA GLY A 118 6.42 6.09 -4.08
C GLY A 118 4.98 6.61 -4.04
N GLU A 119 4.25 6.35 -2.96
CA GLU A 119 2.91 6.90 -2.73
C GLU A 119 2.91 8.42 -2.65
N ALA A 120 3.89 9.02 -1.96
CA ALA A 120 4.06 10.46 -1.89
C ALA A 120 4.36 11.08 -3.28
N HIS A 121 5.17 10.41 -4.10
CA HIS A 121 5.45 10.85 -5.47
C HIS A 121 4.20 10.82 -6.35
N LEU A 122 3.45 9.71 -6.32
CA LEU A 122 2.20 9.58 -7.06
C LEU A 122 1.15 10.60 -6.60
N GLN A 123 1.09 10.89 -5.29
CA GLN A 123 0.20 11.91 -4.76
C GLN A 123 0.60 13.32 -5.18
N LYS A 124 1.92 13.59 -5.28
CA LYS A 124 2.45 14.86 -5.79
C LYS A 124 2.16 15.06 -7.28
N GLU A 125 2.26 14.00 -8.08
CA GLU A 125 1.91 14.05 -9.51
C GLU A 125 0.40 14.22 -9.72
N LYS A 126 -0.44 13.53 -8.93
CA LYS A 126 -1.91 13.70 -9.00
C LYS A 126 -2.40 15.06 -8.49
N GLY A 127 -1.64 15.71 -7.62
CA GLY A 127 -1.96 17.05 -7.09
C GLY A 127 -1.50 18.21 -7.97
N ALA A 128 -0.75 17.95 -9.05
CA ALA A 128 -0.22 18.98 -9.94
C ALA A 128 -1.03 19.05 -11.24
N ILE A 129 -2.34 19.33 -11.14
CA ILE A 129 -3.08 19.79 -12.31
C ILE A 129 -2.59 21.21 -12.61
N GLU A 130 -1.76 21.36 -13.63
CA GLU A 130 -1.24 22.65 -14.07
C GLU A 130 -2.27 23.37 -14.92
N CYS A 131 -2.35 24.69 -14.77
CA CYS A 131 -3.15 25.51 -15.67
C CYS A 131 -2.54 25.47 -17.07
N ALA A 132 -3.34 25.12 -18.08
CA ALA A 132 -2.90 25.05 -19.48
C ALA A 132 -2.34 26.39 -20.00
N THR A 133 -2.76 27.53 -19.43
CA THR A 133 -2.29 28.87 -19.80
C THR A 133 -0.98 29.25 -19.12
N CYS A 134 -0.94 29.22 -17.77
CA CYS A 134 0.18 29.79 -17.02
C CYS A 134 1.16 28.74 -16.46
N GLY A 135 0.84 27.45 -16.56
CA GLY A 135 1.64 26.35 -16.00
C GLY A 135 1.67 26.30 -14.47
N ILE A 136 0.91 27.17 -13.79
CA ILE A 136 0.87 27.26 -12.33
C ILE A 136 -0.43 26.61 -11.84
N GLY A 137 -0.32 25.52 -11.08
CA GLY A 137 -1.43 24.83 -10.43
C GLY A 137 -1.73 25.36 -9.02
N SER A 138 -1.81 26.67 -8.83
CA SER A 138 -2.16 27.27 -7.54
C SER A 138 -3.53 27.95 -7.59
N GLY A 139 -4.41 27.60 -6.65
CA GLY A 139 -5.76 28.15 -6.54
C GLY A 139 -6.87 27.19 -6.98
N GLU A 140 -8.07 27.75 -7.20
CA GLU A 140 -9.23 27.01 -7.73
C GLU A 140 -9.02 26.74 -9.23
N MET A 141 -9.06 25.46 -9.60
CA MET A 141 -8.91 24.98 -10.98
C MET A 141 -10.29 24.73 -11.59
N VAL A 142 -10.50 25.23 -12.79
CA VAL A 142 -11.72 25.09 -13.58
C VAL A 142 -11.42 24.18 -14.76
N LEU A 143 -12.23 23.15 -14.98
CA LEU A 143 -12.19 22.34 -16.20
C LEU A 143 -13.02 23.04 -17.27
N ASP A 144 -12.42 23.36 -18.39
CA ASP A 144 -13.15 23.84 -19.56
C ASP A 144 -13.70 22.65 -20.36
N GLU A 145 -15.02 22.57 -20.49
CA GLU A 145 -15.68 21.49 -21.23
C GLU A 145 -15.48 21.59 -22.75
N ASN A 146 -15.11 22.77 -23.26
CA ASN A 146 -14.99 23.01 -24.70
C ASN A 146 -13.69 22.42 -25.29
N ASP A 147 -12.61 22.38 -24.50
CA ASP A 147 -11.31 21.84 -24.91
C ASP A 147 -10.78 20.72 -23.98
N GLY A 148 -11.48 20.43 -22.88
CA GLY A 148 -11.10 19.41 -21.91
C GLY A 148 -9.88 19.74 -21.06
N CYS A 149 -9.43 21.00 -21.04
CA CYS A 149 -8.24 21.44 -20.33
C CYS A 149 -8.57 22.09 -18.98
N TYR A 150 -7.64 22.00 -18.04
CA TYR A 150 -7.75 22.67 -16.74
C TYR A 150 -7.08 24.04 -16.76
N TYR A 151 -7.77 25.03 -16.22
CA TYR A 151 -7.32 26.41 -16.11
C TYR A 151 -7.38 26.88 -14.66
N CYS A 152 -6.45 27.73 -14.22
CA CYS A 152 -6.67 28.43 -12.97
C CYS A 152 -7.79 29.45 -13.18
N ARG A 153 -8.58 29.72 -12.14
CA ARG A 153 -9.75 30.61 -12.22
C ARG A 153 -9.44 31.96 -12.88
N THR A 154 -8.30 32.57 -12.57
CA THR A 154 -7.88 33.84 -13.17
C THR A 154 -7.67 33.72 -14.68
N CYS A 155 -6.92 32.72 -15.16
CA CYS A 155 -6.72 32.53 -16.60
C CYS A 155 -8.03 32.16 -17.31
N TYR A 156 -8.89 31.36 -16.69
CA TYR A 156 -10.21 31.02 -17.24
C TYR A 156 -11.10 32.26 -17.38
N GLU A 157 -11.20 33.07 -16.32
CA GLU A 157 -11.99 34.29 -16.31
C GLU A 157 -11.47 35.30 -17.34
N GLU A 158 -10.15 35.48 -17.48
CA GLU A 158 -9.55 36.37 -18.50
C GLU A 158 -9.81 35.88 -19.92
N TYR A 159 -9.67 34.57 -20.19
CA TYR A 159 -9.87 33.99 -21.51
C TYR A 159 -11.32 34.17 -22.00
N TYR A 160 -12.29 33.97 -21.11
CA TYR A 160 -13.73 34.08 -21.42
C TYR A 160 -14.37 35.44 -21.05
N ALA A 161 -13.64 36.37 -20.42
CA ALA A 161 -14.15 37.72 -20.17
C ALA A 161 -14.37 38.50 -21.47
N ALA A 162 -13.55 38.25 -22.49
CA ALA A 162 -13.62 38.96 -23.77
C ALA A 162 -14.93 38.70 -24.55
N GLU A 163 -15.60 37.56 -24.33
CA GLU A 163 -16.85 37.23 -25.03
C GLU A 163 -18.08 37.90 -24.40
N ARG A 164 -18.01 38.21 -23.09
CA ARG A 164 -19.15 38.80 -22.33
C ARG A 164 -19.41 40.27 -22.63
N GLU A 165 -18.44 41.01 -23.18
CA GLU A 165 -18.61 42.43 -23.50
C GLU A 165 -19.20 42.68 -24.90
N THR A 166 -19.54 41.63 -25.65
CA THR A 166 -20.04 41.76 -27.04
C THR A 166 -21.53 41.48 -27.22
N GLU A 167 -22.26 41.11 -26.17
CA GLU A 167 -23.70 40.82 -26.28
C GLU A 167 -24.62 42.05 -26.15
N ASP A 168 -24.07 43.21 -25.73
CA ASP A 168 -24.83 44.45 -25.55
C ASP A 168 -24.49 45.51 -26.61
N GLU A 169 -24.52 45.18 -27.91
CA GLU A 169 -24.80 46.17 -28.97
C GLU A 169 -25.15 45.51 -30.32
N LEU A 170 -26.44 45.23 -30.52
CA LEU A 170 -26.99 44.98 -31.86
C LEU A 170 -28.18 45.89 -32.14
N PRO A 171 -28.05 46.80 -33.14
CA PRO A 171 -29.16 47.11 -34.02
C PRO A 171 -28.82 46.78 -35.49
N CYS A 172 -29.50 45.74 -35.97
CA CYS A 172 -30.13 45.57 -37.30
C CYS A 172 -29.39 45.89 -38.62
N LYS A 173 -29.31 44.80 -39.41
CA LYS A 173 -29.84 44.60 -40.78
C LYS A 173 -28.95 44.85 -42.00
N ASP A 174 -28.97 43.79 -42.80
CA ASP A 174 -28.81 43.66 -44.25
C ASP A 174 -27.43 43.97 -44.82
N ARG A 175 -26.83 42.97 -45.49
CA ARG A 175 -26.72 42.95 -46.97
C ARG A 175 -25.64 41.99 -47.49
N ILE A 176 -26.07 41.06 -48.38
CA ILE A 176 -25.35 40.38 -49.49
C ILE A 176 -24.36 39.27 -49.07
N GLU A 177 -24.64 37.98 -49.29
CA GLU A 177 -24.77 37.17 -50.54
C GLU A 177 -23.49 36.37 -50.86
N SER A 178 -23.71 35.10 -51.21
CA SER A 178 -22.94 34.26 -52.13
C SER A 178 -21.52 33.84 -51.71
N TRP A 179 -21.33 32.55 -51.38
CA TRP A 179 -20.30 31.70 -52.02
C TRP A 179 -20.78 30.22 -52.10
N GLN A 180 -21.30 29.92 -53.29
CA GLN A 180 -21.13 28.71 -54.12
C GLN A 180 -21.01 27.29 -53.53
N LYS A 181 -22.00 26.51 -53.98
CA LYS A 181 -22.04 25.07 -54.28
C LYS A 181 -20.79 24.55 -55.02
N THR A 182 -20.24 23.42 -54.58
CA THR A 182 -19.62 22.41 -55.46
C THR A 182 -20.07 21.02 -55.02
N GLU A 183 -20.59 20.26 -55.98
CA GLU A 183 -21.04 18.88 -55.86
C GLU A 183 -19.92 17.90 -56.27
N GLY A 184 -19.79 16.81 -55.51
CA GLY A 184 -19.43 15.45 -55.95
C GLY A 184 -17.95 15.03 -55.94
N PRO A 185 -17.63 13.72 -56.01
CA PRO A 185 -18.51 12.54 -56.02
C PRO A 185 -18.15 11.44 -54.98
N ASP A 186 -19.04 10.46 -54.89
CA ASP A 186 -18.89 9.17 -54.19
C ASP A 186 -17.53 8.49 -54.42
N ASN A 187 -16.97 7.92 -53.35
CA ASN A 187 -16.11 6.75 -53.48
C ASN A 187 -16.26 5.80 -52.28
N SER A 188 -16.76 4.62 -52.61
CA SER A 188 -16.82 3.39 -51.84
C SER A 188 -15.44 2.91 -51.39
N GLY A 189 -15.36 2.30 -50.21
CA GLY A 189 -14.20 1.50 -49.81
C GLY A 189 -14.34 0.99 -48.38
N ASP A 190 -14.59 -0.31 -48.28
CA ASP A 190 -14.72 -1.14 -47.08
C ASP A 190 -13.60 -0.94 -46.04
N ASP A 191 -13.93 -1.09 -44.76
CA ASP A 191 -13.15 -1.81 -43.72
C ASP A 191 -13.54 -1.36 -42.30
N GLU A 192 -14.73 -1.75 -41.83
CA GLU A 192 -15.15 -1.55 -40.43
C GLU A 192 -15.65 -2.84 -39.78
N GLU A 193 -14.95 -3.96 -40.04
CA GLU A 193 -15.27 -5.26 -39.43
C GLU A 193 -14.02 -5.99 -38.90
N THR A 194 -13.16 -5.31 -38.14
CA THR A 194 -12.08 -6.01 -37.39
C THR A 194 -11.84 -5.48 -35.96
N MET A 195 -12.66 -4.57 -35.43
CA MET A 195 -12.40 -3.97 -34.11
C MET A 195 -13.54 -4.18 -33.09
N ARG A 196 -14.30 -5.28 -33.21
CA ARG A 196 -15.45 -5.57 -32.34
C ARG A 196 -15.50 -6.97 -31.73
N THR A 197 -14.40 -7.72 -31.69
CA THR A 197 -14.37 -9.08 -31.10
C THR A 197 -13.39 -9.26 -29.94
N THR A 198 -12.68 -8.23 -29.49
CA THR A 198 -11.72 -8.35 -28.35
C THR A 198 -12.25 -7.85 -27.00
N TYR A 199 -13.49 -7.34 -26.93
CA TYR A 199 -14.03 -6.73 -25.70
C TYR A 199 -15.10 -7.55 -24.95
N GLN A 200 -15.46 -8.75 -25.41
CA GLN A 200 -16.51 -9.56 -24.79
C GLN A 200 -16.04 -10.86 -24.11
N GLU A 201 -14.77 -11.27 -24.23
CA GLU A 201 -14.30 -12.53 -23.59
C GLU A 201 -13.65 -12.35 -22.20
N HIS A 202 -13.41 -11.13 -21.72
CA HIS A 202 -12.85 -10.92 -20.38
C HIS A 202 -13.88 -10.84 -19.24
N ARG A 203 -15.19 -10.89 -19.53
CA ARG A 203 -16.23 -10.71 -18.51
C ARG A 203 -16.79 -12.01 -17.91
N ALA A 204 -16.34 -13.18 -18.38
CA ALA A 204 -16.93 -14.46 -17.97
C ALA A 204 -16.07 -15.29 -16.98
N ASN A 205 -14.96 -14.77 -16.45
CA ASN A 205 -14.07 -15.57 -15.57
C ASN A 205 -13.84 -15.00 -14.16
N CYS A 206 -14.57 -13.96 -13.75
CA CYS A 206 -14.57 -13.48 -12.37
C CYS A 206 -15.82 -13.99 -11.64
N SER A 207 -15.83 -15.26 -11.24
CA SER A 207 -16.89 -15.82 -10.38
C SER A 207 -16.36 -16.64 -9.22
N ASN A 208 -15.08 -16.49 -8.85
CA ASN A 208 -14.49 -17.14 -7.67
C ASN A 208 -13.81 -16.16 -6.68
N GLU A 209 -14.07 -14.85 -6.75
CA GLU A 209 -13.51 -13.86 -5.81
C GLU A 209 -14.14 -13.91 -4.41
N SER A 210 -15.35 -14.47 -4.28
CA SER A 210 -16.08 -14.50 -3.01
C SER A 210 -15.42 -15.37 -1.92
N ALA A 211 -14.59 -16.36 -2.29
CA ALA A 211 -14.03 -17.31 -1.32
C ALA A 211 -12.74 -16.82 -0.64
N MET A 212 -12.02 -15.85 -1.22
CA MET A 212 -10.81 -15.29 -0.61
C MET A 212 -11.09 -14.09 0.29
N GLU A 213 -12.15 -13.33 0.01
CA GLU A 213 -12.53 -12.15 0.80
C GLU A 213 -13.14 -12.54 2.16
N GLU A 214 -13.82 -13.69 2.23
CA GLU A 214 -14.40 -14.23 3.46
C GLU A 214 -13.34 -14.72 4.47
N LEU A 215 -12.17 -15.19 3.98
CA LEU A 215 -11.03 -15.59 4.82
C LEU A 215 -10.24 -14.38 5.35
N ALA A 216 -10.15 -13.30 4.59
CA ALA A 216 -9.55 -12.04 5.04
C ALA A 216 -10.42 -11.38 6.12
N ALA A 217 -11.74 -11.44 6.00
CA ALA A 217 -12.67 -10.92 7.01
C ALA A 217 -12.69 -11.77 8.30
N ALA A 218 -12.53 -13.09 8.21
CA ALA A 218 -12.49 -13.99 9.37
C ALA A 218 -11.26 -13.80 10.27
N LEU A 219 -10.16 -13.24 9.75
CA LEU A 219 -8.96 -12.90 10.53
C LEU A 219 -9.16 -11.70 11.49
N PHE A 220 -10.23 -10.91 11.31
CA PHE A 220 -10.48 -9.70 12.10
C PHE A 220 -11.58 -9.84 13.17
N ASP A 221 -12.30 -10.96 13.25
CA ASP A 221 -13.39 -11.17 14.25
C ASP A 221 -13.01 -12.15 15.38
N SER A 222 -11.75 -12.11 15.81
CA SER A 222 -11.32 -12.70 17.08
C SER A 222 -11.42 -11.65 18.19
N LYS A 223 -12.62 -11.49 18.75
CA LYS A 223 -12.79 -10.87 20.06
C LYS A 223 -12.11 -11.75 21.10
N GLU A 224 -11.20 -11.16 21.87
CA GLU A 224 -10.58 -11.64 23.14
C GLU A 224 -9.04 -11.69 23.19
N SER A 225 -8.32 -10.90 22.40
CA SER A 225 -6.95 -10.49 22.76
C SER A 225 -6.69 -9.04 22.40
N PRO A 226 -6.08 -8.23 23.30
CA PRO A 226 -5.74 -6.85 22.95
C PRO A 226 -4.82 -6.86 21.73
N PRO A 227 -4.96 -5.90 20.80
CA PRO A 227 -4.12 -5.86 19.61
C PRO A 227 -2.65 -5.90 20.03
N PHE A 228 -1.81 -6.65 19.29
CA PHE A 228 -0.39 -6.86 19.61
C PHE A 228 0.35 -5.53 19.88
N SER A 229 -0.06 -4.45 19.22
CA SER A 229 0.38 -3.07 19.47
C SER A 229 0.25 -2.63 20.94
N THR A 230 -0.73 -3.15 21.69
CA THR A 230 -0.94 -2.91 23.13
C THR A 230 0.07 -3.69 23.98
N GLN A 231 0.40 -4.92 23.61
CA GLN A 231 1.43 -5.71 24.31
C GLN A 231 2.83 -5.14 24.05
N ALA A 232 3.09 -4.63 22.84
CA ALA A 232 4.30 -3.90 22.50
C ALA A 232 4.37 -2.51 23.20
N ARG A 233 3.25 -1.78 23.34
CA ARG A 233 3.20 -0.48 24.05
C ARG A 233 3.42 -0.60 25.55
N ILE A 234 2.92 -1.65 26.18
CA ILE A 234 3.16 -1.91 27.62
C ILE A 234 4.67 -2.06 27.88
N LEU A 235 5.42 -2.59 26.91
CA LEU A 235 6.88 -2.63 26.98
C LEU A 235 7.51 -1.26 26.66
N SER A 236 7.06 -0.51 25.64
CA SER A 236 7.64 0.81 25.34
C SER A 236 7.45 1.84 26.46
N ASP A 237 6.29 1.84 27.12
CA ASP A 237 5.96 2.83 28.17
C ASP A 237 6.55 2.45 29.54
N GLY A 238 6.89 1.17 29.75
CA GLY A 238 7.67 0.71 30.90
C GLY A 238 9.17 1.03 30.79
N TRP A 239 9.72 1.15 29.58
CA TRP A 239 11.17 1.29 29.34
C TRP A 239 11.73 2.70 29.56
N CYS A 240 10.89 3.72 29.74
CA CYS A 240 11.33 5.09 30.05
C CYS A 240 11.23 5.47 31.54
N LYS A 241 10.56 4.68 32.39
CA LYS A 241 10.28 5.07 33.78
C LYS A 241 11.27 4.55 34.81
N ASP A 242 11.99 3.46 34.52
CA ASP A 242 13.02 2.94 35.42
C ASP A 242 14.41 3.34 34.95
N GLY A 243 14.61 4.66 34.89
CA GLY A 243 15.93 5.25 34.98
C GLY A 243 16.52 5.01 36.37
N LEU A 244 17.02 3.81 36.62
CA LEU A 244 17.91 3.52 37.74
C LEU A 244 19.34 3.40 37.22
N LEU A 245 19.92 4.56 36.96
CA LEU A 245 21.32 4.79 37.23
C LEU A 245 21.50 4.75 38.76
N GLN A 246 22.05 3.65 39.26
CA GLN A 246 23.01 3.64 40.37
C GLN A 246 23.83 2.35 40.33
#